data_AF-A0A257LTT2-F1
#
_entry.id   AF-A0A257LTT2-F1
#
_cell.length_a   1.000
_cell.length_b   1.000
_cell.length_c   1.000
_cell.angle_alpha   90.00
_cell.angle_beta   90.00
_cell.angle_gamma   90.00
#
_symmetry.space_group_name_H-M   'P 1'
#
loop_
_entity.id
_entity.type
_entity.pdbx_description
1 polymer ?
#
loop_
_entity_poly.entity_id
_entity_poly.type
_entity_poly.pdbx_seq_one_letter_code
_entity_poly.pdbx_strand_id
1 'polypeptide(L)'
;MTDFDINTEYAWFKFEDMDRIYRFILEHATKPRIGVRLSVNNRNIELNPFVSTLIRNVIKGIVESLKLPDKGIASINISLYEVNDVKG
;
A
#
# COMPACT_ATOMS: atom_id res chain seq x y z
N MET A 1 23.41 22.93 -8.55
CA MET A 1 22.50 23.01 -7.39
C MET A 1 21.13 23.23 -7.99
N THR A 2 20.33 22.17 -8.10
CA THR A 2 19.04 22.22 -8.80
C THR A 2 17.99 22.73 -7.83
N ASP A 3 17.46 23.91 -8.13
CA ASP A 3 16.25 24.45 -7.52
C ASP A 3 15.08 23.50 -7.83
N PHE A 4 14.54 22.87 -6.80
CA PHE A 4 13.25 22.19 -6.90
C PHE A 4 12.18 23.15 -6.40
N ASP A 5 11.43 23.71 -7.34
CA ASP A 5 10.22 24.48 -7.07
C ASP A 5 9.14 23.52 -6.55
N ILE A 6 8.82 23.59 -5.26
CA ILE A 6 7.67 22.89 -4.70
C ILE A 6 6.45 23.77 -4.98
N ASN A 7 5.79 23.53 -6.10
CA ASN A 7 4.48 24.10 -6.39
C ASN A 7 3.42 23.39 -5.54
N THR A 8 3.24 23.83 -4.29
CA THR A 8 2.05 23.46 -3.53
C THR A 8 0.89 24.28 -4.07
N GLU A 9 0.08 23.71 -4.97
CA GLU A 9 -1.28 24.17 -5.15
C GLU A 9 -2.02 23.94 -3.82
N TYR A 10 -1.96 24.91 -2.92
CA TYR A 10 -2.85 24.93 -1.77
C TYR A 10 -4.26 25.02 -2.35
N ALA A 11 -5.00 23.91 -2.28
CA ALA A 11 -6.43 23.93 -2.52
C ALA A 11 -7.04 24.90 -1.51
N TRP A 12 -7.41 26.10 -1.98
CA TRP A 12 -8.12 27.09 -1.17
C TRP A 12 -9.50 26.52 -0.83
N PHE A 13 -9.61 25.89 0.33
CA PHE A 13 -10.88 25.42 0.86
C PHE A 13 -11.68 26.62 1.34
N LYS A 14 -12.72 27.00 0.60
CA LYS A 14 -13.77 27.86 1.16
C LYS A 14 -14.53 27.00 2.17
N PHE A 15 -14.71 27.51 3.39
CA PHE A 15 -15.46 26.82 4.46
C PHE A 15 -16.91 26.50 4.10
N GLU A 16 -17.42 27.01 2.98
CA GLU A 16 -18.75 26.71 2.43
C GLU A 16 -18.82 25.35 1.72
N ASP A 17 -17.67 24.73 1.43
CA ASP A 17 -17.56 23.46 0.70
C ASP A 17 -17.26 22.28 1.66
N MET A 18 -17.86 22.31 2.86
CA MET A 18 -17.73 21.27 3.88
C MET A 18 -18.09 19.88 3.35
N ASP A 19 -19.04 19.81 2.40
CA ASP A 19 -19.41 18.57 1.72
C ASP A 19 -18.25 18.01 0.89
N ARG A 20 -17.47 18.86 0.22
CA ARG A 20 -16.31 18.45 -0.55
C ARG A 20 -15.19 17.94 0.35
N ILE A 21 -14.95 18.62 1.47
CA ILE A 21 -13.97 18.19 2.48
C ILE A 21 -14.43 16.86 3.11
N TYR A 22 -15.69 16.76 3.48
CA TYR A 22 -16.28 15.54 4.05
C TYR A 22 -16.19 14.36 3.09
N ARG A 23 -16.54 14.55 1.81
CA ARG A 23 -16.37 13.53 0.76
C ARG A 23 -14.91 13.16 0.56
N PHE A 24 -13.99 14.14 0.53
CA PHE A 24 -12.56 13.89 0.39
C PHE A 24 -12.03 13.04 1.55
N ILE A 25 -12.38 13.40 2.80
CA ILE A 25 -12.00 12.65 4.00
C ILE A 25 -12.61 11.26 3.96
N LEU A 26 -13.90 11.12 3.67
CA LEU A 26 -14.53 9.81 3.55
C LEU A 26 -13.85 8.95 2.50
N GLU A 27 -13.62 9.46 1.29
CA GLU A 27 -12.95 8.70 0.23
C GLU A 27 -11.53 8.25 0.63
N HIS A 28 -10.77 9.08 1.36
CA HIS A 28 -9.37 8.78 1.67
C HIS A 28 -9.17 8.06 3.01
N ALA A 29 -10.09 8.24 3.95
CA ALA A 29 -10.09 7.57 5.25
C ALA A 29 -10.71 6.18 5.17
N THR A 30 -11.71 5.98 4.30
CA THR A 30 -12.38 4.67 4.13
C THR A 30 -11.75 3.79 3.05
N LYS A 31 -10.92 4.36 2.14
CA LYS A 31 -10.15 3.55 1.19
C LYS A 31 -9.26 2.59 1.98
N PRO A 32 -9.33 1.27 1.71
CA PRO A 32 -8.43 0.31 2.35
C PRO A 32 -7.00 0.69 2.01
N ARG A 33 -6.29 1.23 3.01
CA ARG A 33 -4.87 1.49 2.90
C ARG A 33 -4.16 0.15 2.94
N ILE A 34 -3.80 -0.37 1.77
CA ILE A 34 -2.89 -1.50 1.67
C ILE A 34 -1.55 -1.02 2.22
N GLY A 35 -1.30 -1.35 3.48
CA GLY A 35 -0.03 -1.13 4.16
C GLY A 35 0.80 -2.41 4.11
N VAL A 36 2.11 -2.26 3.92
CA VAL A 36 3.05 -3.37 4.00
C VAL A 36 3.67 -3.36 5.39
N ARG A 37 3.51 -4.47 6.12
CA ARG A 37 4.24 -4.73 7.36
C ARG A 37 5.24 -5.86 7.10
N LEU A 38 6.52 -5.60 7.34
CA LEU A 38 7.54 -6.64 7.34
C LEU A 38 7.81 -7.08 8.78
N SER A 39 7.71 -8.39 9.03
CA SER A 39 8.13 -8.99 10.29
C SER A 39 9.33 -9.90 10.03
N VAL A 40 10.43 -9.68 10.74
CA VAL A 40 11.65 -10.51 10.68
C VAL A 40 11.96 -11.00 12.08
N ASN A 41 11.96 -12.32 12.29
CA ASN A 41 12.20 -12.93 13.60
C ASN A 41 11.32 -12.32 14.70
N ASN A 42 10.01 -12.24 14.44
CA ASN A 42 8.99 -11.65 15.34
C ASN A 42 9.16 -10.15 15.64
N ARG A 43 10.04 -9.43 14.92
CA ARG A 43 10.21 -7.98 15.04
C ARG A 43 9.64 -7.28 13.83
N ASN A 44 8.80 -6.27 14.07
CA ASN A 44 8.33 -5.39 13.01
C ASN A 44 9.49 -4.51 12.54
N ILE A 45 9.81 -4.60 11.25
CA ILE A 45 10.84 -3.77 10.62
C ILE A 45 10.14 -2.66 9.88
N GLU A 46 10.51 -1.42 10.20
CA GLU A 46 10.04 -0.26 9.45
C GLU A 46 10.63 -0.27 8.05
N LEU A 47 9.77 -0.18 7.05
CA LEU A 47 10.18 -0.10 5.66
C LEU A 47 10.30 1.36 5.26
N ASN A 48 11.38 1.71 4.57
CA ASN A 48 11.45 3.03 3.95
C ASN A 48 10.34 3.19 2.89
N PRO A 49 9.96 4.44 2.54
CA PRO A 49 8.84 4.70 1.63
C PRO A 49 8.97 4.05 0.25
N PHE A 50 10.19 3.98 -0.29
CA PHE A 50 10.45 3.36 -1.59
C PHE A 50 10.18 1.86 -1.55
N VAL A 51 10.76 1.13 -0.58
CA VAL A 51 10.59 -0.33 -0.45
C VAL A 51 9.15 -0.68 -0.12
N SER A 52 8.49 0.10 0.74
CA SER A 52 7.06 -0.07 1.07
C SER A 52 6.19 0.04 -0.19
N THR A 53 6.47 1.03 -1.05
CA THR A 53 5.75 1.23 -2.32
C THR A 53 6.02 0.09 -3.31
N LEU A 54 7.28 -0.33 -3.45
CA LEU A 54 7.67 -1.43 -4.31
C LEU A 54 6.93 -2.72 -3.94
N ILE A 55 7.02 -3.14 -2.67
CA ILE A 55 6.36 -4.36 -2.19
C ILE A 55 4.84 -4.24 -2.38
N ARG A 56 4.25 -3.09 -2.03
CA ARG A 56 2.80 -2.87 -2.21
C ARG A 56 2.36 -3.11 -3.64
N ASN A 57 3.09 -2.56 -4.62
CA ASN A 57 2.74 -2.69 -6.03
C ASN A 57 2.89 -4.13 -6.53
N VAL A 58 3.95 -4.83 -6.10
CA VAL A 58 4.15 -6.25 -6.43
C VAL A 58 3.02 -7.10 -5.86
N ILE A 59 2.69 -6.95 -4.57
CA ILE A 59 1.59 -7.69 -3.93
C ILE A 59 0.26 -7.39 -4.61
N LYS A 60 -0.01 -6.11 -4.93
CA LYS A 60 -1.21 -5.72 -5.68
C LYS A 60 -1.29 -6.43 -7.03
N GLY A 61 -0.19 -6.46 -7.79
CA GLY A 61 -0.14 -7.17 -9.07
C GLY A 61 -0.38 -8.68 -8.93
N ILE A 62 0.19 -9.31 -7.89
CA ILE A 62 -0.09 -10.71 -7.56
C ILE A 62 -1.58 -10.90 -7.32
N VAL A 63 -2.18 -10.12 -6.41
CA VAL A 63 -3.61 -10.18 -6.06
C VAL A 63 -4.50 -10.02 -7.30
N GLU A 64 -4.24 -9.02 -8.13
CA GLU A 64 -5.02 -8.72 -9.34
C GLU A 64 -4.89 -9.82 -10.41
N SER A 65 -3.77 -10.54 -10.44
CA SER A 65 -3.56 -11.67 -11.35
C SER A 65 -4.30 -12.94 -10.92
N LEU A 66 -4.70 -13.05 -9.65
CA LEU A 66 -5.41 -14.22 -9.14
C LEU A 66 -6.84 -14.23 -9.68
N LYS A 67 -7.10 -15.09 -10.67
CA LYS A 67 -8.45 -15.39 -11.15
C LYS A 67 -9.13 -16.36 -10.18
N LEU A 68 -9.58 -15.85 -9.04
CA LEU A 68 -10.32 -16.66 -8.07
C LEU A 68 -11.82 -16.71 -8.44
N PRO A 69 -12.41 -17.91 -8.57
CA PRO A 69 -13.82 -18.06 -8.94
C PRO A 69 -14.79 -17.54 -7.86
N ASP A 70 -14.36 -17.55 -6.59
CA ASP A 70 -15.17 -17.15 -5.45
C ASP A 70 -14.67 -15.84 -4.84
N LYS A 71 -15.62 -14.93 -4.59
CA LYS A 71 -15.40 -13.53 -4.23
C LYS A 71 -14.62 -13.35 -2.92
N GLY A 72 -13.65 -12.43 -2.97
CA GLY A 72 -13.07 -11.73 -1.81
C GLY A 72 -11.83 -12.39 -1.24
N ILE A 73 -10.65 -11.88 -1.62
CA ILE A 73 -9.39 -12.26 -0.98
C ILE A 73 -9.35 -11.60 0.41
N ALA A 74 -9.56 -12.39 1.46
CA ALA A 74 -9.45 -11.92 2.85
C ALA A 74 -7.99 -11.81 3.32
N SER A 75 -7.12 -12.73 2.88
CA SER A 75 -5.71 -12.76 3.27
C SER A 75 -4.85 -13.52 2.25
N ILE A 76 -3.59 -13.12 2.09
CA ILE A 76 -2.57 -13.83 1.32
C ILE A 76 -1.37 -14.08 2.24
N ASN A 77 -0.88 -15.33 2.27
CA ASN A 77 0.36 -15.69 2.95
C ASN A 77 1.44 -15.98 1.89
N ILE A 78 2.59 -15.33 2.01
CA ILE A 78 3.75 -15.54 1.13
C ILE A 78 4.92 -15.97 2.00
N SER A 79 5.53 -17.10 1.67
CA SER A 79 6.69 -17.66 2.37
C SER A 79 7.86 -17.80 1.40
N LEU A 80 9.06 -17.42 1.84
CA LEU A 80 10.32 -17.63 1.12
C LEU A 80 11.02 -18.84 1.73
N TYR A 81 11.52 -19.74 0.89
CA TYR A 81 12.31 -20.91 1.29
C TYR A 81 13.59 -20.97 0.47
N GLU A 82 14.64 -21.53 1.06
CA GLU A 82 15.85 -21.87 0.31
C GLU A 82 15.58 -23.08 -0.58
N VAL A 83 15.95 -23.00 -1.86
CA VAL A 83 15.67 -24.05 -2.85
C VAL A 83 16.56 -25.30 -2.68
N ASN A 84 17.46 -25.31 -1.69
CA ASN A 84 18.49 -26.34 -1.53
C ASN A 84 18.12 -27.50 -0.60
N ASP A 85 16.89 -27.55 -0.05
CA ASP A 85 16.47 -28.62 0.87
C ASP A 85 15.52 -29.66 0.24
N VAL A 86 15.63 -29.85 -1.08
CA VAL A 86 15.15 -31.08 -1.73
C VAL A 86 16.33 -32.05 -1.82
N LYS A 87 16.72 -32.63 -0.67
CA LYS A 87 17.31 -33.97 -0.68
C LYS A 87 16.15 -34.96 -0.65
N GLY A 88 16.18 -35.89 -1.62
CA GLY A 88 15.09 -36.81 -1.96
C GLY A 88 14.66 -37.76 -0.86
#